data_AF-A0A1G6PGT6-F1
#
_entry.id   AF-A0A1G6PGT6-F1
#
_cell.length_a   1.000
_cell.length_b   1.000
_cell.length_c   1.000
_cell.angle_alpha   90.00
_cell.angle_beta   90.00
_cell.angle_gamma   90.00
#
_symmetry.space_group_name_H-M   'P 1'
#
loop_
_entity.id
_entity.type
_entity.pdbx_description
1 polymer ?
#
loop_
_entity_poly.entity_id
_entity_poly.type
_entity_poly.pdbx_seq_one_letter_code
_entity_poly.pdbx_strand_id
1 'polypeptide(L)' 'MAIALDNLRVGRRYLLINQGEVRKLEIITRLQGDNFKVKDLDTLELYTLEELLQWGRGKDYDLDEIR' A
#
# COMPACT_ATOMS: atom_id res chain seq x y z
N MET A 1 3.00 12.69 5.86
CA MET A 1 2.32 12.43 7.16
C MET A 1 1.88 10.99 7.04
N ALA A 2 2.52 10.05 7.72
CA ALA A 2 2.26 8.63 7.49
C ALA A 2 0.78 8.32 7.68
N ILE A 3 0.10 7.88 6.62
CA ILE A 3 -1.28 7.41 6.68
C ILE A 3 -1.26 6.01 7.32
N ALA A 4 -2.05 5.84 8.38
CA ALA A 4 -2.26 4.53 8.97
C ALA A 4 -3.06 3.64 8.01
N LEU A 5 -2.75 2.33 7.99
CA LEU A 5 -3.36 1.33 7.12
C LEU A 5 -4.90 1.33 7.19
N ASP A 6 -5.47 1.56 8.38
CA ASP A 6 -6.93 1.59 8.57
C ASP A 6 -7.64 2.76 7.86
N ASN A 7 -6.90 3.82 7.50
CA ASN A 7 -7.44 4.98 6.78
C ASN A 7 -7.44 4.85 5.25
N LEU A 8 -6.95 3.72 4.70
CA LEU A 8 -6.91 3.49 3.26
C LEU A 8 -8.32 3.33 2.68
N ARG A 9 -8.57 3.99 1.54
CA ARG A 9 -9.87 3.93 0.84
C ARG A 9 -9.75 3.21 -0.50
N VAL A 10 -10.75 2.37 -0.77
CA VAL A 10 -10.88 1.68 -2.06
C VAL A 10 -11.06 2.72 -3.18
N GLY A 11 -10.36 2.51 -4.30
CA GLY A 11 -10.33 3.41 -5.45
C GLY A 11 -9.40 4.62 -5.31
N ARG A 12 -8.67 4.74 -4.19
CA ARG A 12 -7.62 5.75 -4.02
C ARG A 12 -6.24 5.18 -4.33
N ARG A 13 -5.32 6.10 -4.61
CA ARG A 13 -3.93 5.79 -4.93
C ARG A 13 -3.06 6.25 -3.78
N TYR A 14 -2.11 5.40 -3.42
CA TYR A 14 -1.16 5.64 -2.35
C TYR A 14 0.24 5.36 -2.86
N LEU A 15 1.19 6.12 -2.33
CA LEU A 15 2.61 5.93 -2.50
C LEU A 15 3.10 5.12 -1.31
N LEU A 16 3.57 3.90 -1.54
CA LEU A 16 4.27 3.11 -0.55
C LEU A 16 5.76 3.33 -0.70
N ILE A 17 6.39 3.87 0.34
CA ILE A 17 7.83 4.02 0.44
C ILE A 17 8.32 2.96 1.42
N ASN A 18 9.13 2.01 0.98
CA ASN A 18 9.69 0.95 1.83
C ASN A 18 11.20 0.88 1.63
N GLN A 19 11.99 1.17 2.68
CA GLN A 19 13.47 1.12 2.65
C GLN A 19 14.09 1.87 1.46
N GLY A 20 13.50 3.01 1.07
CA GLY A 20 13.95 3.84 -0.06
C GLY A 20 13.38 3.46 -1.42
N GLU A 21 12.67 2.34 -1.54
CA GLU A 21 11.92 2.00 -2.73
C GLU A 21 10.53 2.63 -2.71
N VAL A 22 10.17 3.30 -3.80
CA VAL A 22 8.91 4.02 -3.92
C VAL A 22 8.02 3.31 -4.93
N ARG A 23 6.88 2.80 -4.46
CA ARG A 23 5.87 2.14 -5.28
C ARG A 23 4.55 2.89 -5.26
N LYS A 24 3.90 2.94 -6.42
CA LYS A 24 2.58 3.55 -6.58
C LYS A 24 1.54 2.45 -6.60
N LEU A 25 0.66 2.47 -5.61
CA LEU A 25 -0.33 1.44 -5.38
C LEU A 25 -1.73 2.04 -5.51
N GLU A 26 -2.63 1.32 -6.18
CA GLU A 26 -4.05 1.66 -6.23
C GLU A 26 -4.84 0.63 -5.40
N ILE A 27 -5.64 1.08 -4.45
CA ILE A 27 -6.46 0.18 -3.63
C ILE A 27 -7.62 -0.33 -4.48
N ILE A 28 -7.62 -1.61 -4.79
CA ILE A 28 -8.65 -2.25 -5.62
C ILE A 28 -9.82 -2.71 -4.77
N THR A 29 -9.55 -3.36 -3.64
CA THR A 29 -10.60 -3.82 -2.72
C THR A 29 -10.05 -4.02 -1.31
N ARG A 30 -10.90 -3.88 -0.29
CA ARG A 30 -10.58 -4.26 1.08
C ARG A 30 -10.81 -5.76 1.23
N LEU A 31 -9.79 -6.47 1.73
CA LEU A 31 -9.91 -7.89 2.11
C LEU A 31 -10.41 -7.98 3.56
N GLN A 32 -10.44 -9.18 4.15
CA GLN A 32 -10.83 -9.31 5.56
C GLN A 32 -9.81 -8.64 6.50
N GLY A 33 -10.31 -7.94 7.51
CA GLY A 33 -9.48 -7.29 8.53
C GLY A 33 -8.75 -6.03 8.03
N ASP A 34 -7.44 -6.00 8.27
CA ASP A 34 -6.54 -4.88 7.95
C ASP A 34 -5.80 -5.08 6.61
N ASN A 35 -6.21 -6.08 5.82
CA ASN A 35 -5.57 -6.36 4.54
C ASN A 35 -6.35 -5.74 3.37
N PHE A 36 -5.61 -5.26 2.38
CA PHE A 36 -6.15 -4.62 1.18
C PHE A 36 -5.51 -5.23 -0.06
N LYS A 37 -6.31 -5.44 -1.09
CA LYS A 37 -5.79 -5.80 -2.41
C LYS A 37 -5.42 -4.51 -3.13
N VAL A 38 -4.17 -4.43 -3.55
CA VAL A 38 -3.60 -3.26 -4.20
C VAL A 38 -3.04 -3.64 -5.56
N LYS A 39 -3.14 -2.72 -6.50
CA LYS A 39 -2.53 -2.85 -7.81
C LYS A 39 -1.31 -1.96 -7.88
N ASP A 40 -0.18 -2.55 -8.24
CA ASP A 40 1.01 -1.77 -8.55
C ASP A 40 0.82 -1.07 -9.90
N LEU A 41 1.02 0.24 -9.92
CA LEU A 41 0.85 1.06 -11.12
C LEU A 41 2.08 1.04 -12.02
N ASP A 42 3.22 0.54 -11.54
CA ASP A 42 4.48 0.44 -12.28
C ASP A 42 4.57 -0.93 -12.98
N THR A 43 4.35 -2.02 -12.24
CA THR A 43 4.40 -3.39 -12.78
C THR A 43 3.05 -3.89 -13.30
N LEU A 44 1.95 -3.21 -12.97
CA LEU A 44 0.56 -3.63 -13.25
C LEU A 44 0.12 -4.93 -12.55
N GLU A 45 0.94 -5.44 -11.64
CA GLU A 45 0.67 -6.64 -10.86
C GLU A 45 -0.27 -6.35 -9.67
N LEU A 46 -0.92 -7.40 -9.18
CA LEU A 46 -1.84 -7.32 -8.05
C LEU A 46 -1.17 -7.97 -6.84
N TYR A 47 -1.06 -7.20 -5.76
CA TYR A 47 -0.49 -7.65 -4.50
C TYR A 47 -1.49 -7.43 -3.37
N THR A 48 -1.25 -8.10 -2.25
CA THR A 48 -1.87 -7.71 -0.99
C THR A 48 -0.97 -6.75 -0.23
N LEU A 49 -1.57 -5.85 0.54
CA LEU A 49 -0.84 -4.91 1.37
C LEU A 49 0.01 -5.66 2.39
N GLU A 50 -0.53 -6.74 2.98
CA GLU A 50 0.24 -7.65 3.83
C GLU A 50 1.47 -8.21 3.12
N GLU A 51 1.39 -8.63 1.85
CA GLU A 51 2.55 -9.12 1.11
C GLU A 51 3.62 -8.03 0.94
N LEU A 52 3.22 -6.80 0.62
CA LEU A 52 4.18 -5.70 0.46
C LEU A 52 4.83 -5.29 1.80
N LEU A 53 4.07 -5.41 2.89
CA LEU A 53 4.52 -5.12 4.25
C LEU A 53 5.28 -6.29 4.89
N GLN A 54 5.08 -7.55 4.46
CA GLN A 54 5.77 -8.70 5.06
C GLN A 54 7.29 -8.63 4.86
N TRP A 55 7.72 -8.05 3.74
CA TRP A 55 9.14 -7.85 3.42
C TRP A 55 9.71 -6.63 4.18
N GLY A 56 8.87 -5.68 4.57
CA GLY A 56 9.22 -4.51 5.37
C GLY A 56 8.72 -4.66 6.81
N ARG A 57 9.34 -5.53 7.61
CA ARG A 57 8.99 -5.72 9.03
C ARG A 57 9.12 -4.39 9.80
N GLY A 58 8.00 -3.70 9.97
CA GLY A 58 7.58 -3.12 11.24
C GLY A 58 8.00 -1.69 11.59
N LYS A 59 8.75 -0.95 10.78
CA LYS A 59 9.06 0.46 11.13
C LYS A 59 9.50 1.40 10.01
N ASP A 60 9.76 0.89 8.81
CA ASP A 60 10.42 1.66 7.73
C ASP A 60 9.57 1.76 6.46
N TYR A 61 8.24 1.76 6.62
CA TYR A 61 7.34 2.06 5.52
C TYR A 61 6.57 3.36 5.78
N ASP A 62 6.43 4.17 4.73
CA ASP A 62 5.61 5.37 4.71
C ASP A 62 4.55 5.23 3.62
N LEU A 63 3.31 5.61 3.96
CA LEU A 63 2.18 5.62 3.04
C LEU A 63 1.69 7.05 2.90
N ASP A 64 1.72 7.57 1.67
CA ASP A 64 1.24 8.92 1.36
C ASP A 64 0.14 8.85 0.29
N GLU A 65 -0.98 9.55 0.47
CA GLU A 65 -2.05 9.57 -0.51
C GLU A 65 -1.67 10.46 -1.69
N ILE A 66 -1.71 9.91 -2.90
CA ILE A 66 -1.44 10.67 -4.12
C ILE A 66 -2.76 10.97 -4.85
N ARG A 67 -2.87 12.20 -5.35
CA ARG A 67 -4.09 12.75 -5.93
C ARG A 67 -4.29 12.36 -7.40
#